data_AF-A0AAW0SA22-F1
#
_entry.id   AF-A0AAW0SA22-F1
#
_cell.length_a   1.000
_cell.length_b   1.000
_cell.length_c   1.000
_cell.angle_alpha   90.00
_cell.angle_beta   90.00
_cell.angle_gamma   90.00
#
_symmetry.space_group_name_H-M   'P 1'
#
loop_
_entity.id
_entity.type
_entity.pdbx_description
1 polymer ?
#
loop_
_entity_poly.entity_id
_entity_poly.type
_entity_poly.pdbx_seq_one_letter_code
_entity_poly.pdbx_strand_id
1 'polypeptide(L)'
;MAEDVQGRCREVEGVMVAQIDALVEALQQRRGDLINWVRRQRDAKVHALREQVTDYTHTLQSTTATIHFCIEALKESDPASFMEAQEVLEERVVGMGRDWEHNMVPEPRVAPTFNLTLDDKTLLAAIQQLTFIQHKPPGTPSMIPEECSAENNSVTIAWAPHPTSLVTGYTLQIDDGSNGPFREVYTGEERVCTIDGLHFDSIYRARVRAFNNTGTSAFCEPLCLQTAQVAWFTLESNHPDITLGEGGCTIACDSYEHRVALGSVGLSRGTHYWEFKIERYDGNADIAFGLARGDVCREVILGKCGGSWSMYIDSERSWLMHHGEHFNRTAGGVRAGDVVGVLLNLTERTLNFYVGGDLQGTISLAGVTGVLHPAISLNRSVVLTSRSGLHPPKQCLAAAVDPVT
;
A
#
# COMPACT_ATOMS: atom_id res chain seq x y z
N MET A 1 -21.98 -19.27 39.24
CA MET A 1 -20.99 -18.19 38.97
C MET A 1 -19.60 -18.54 39.50
N ALA A 2 -19.41 -18.81 40.80
CA ALA A 2 -18.10 -19.19 41.34
C ALA A 2 -17.57 -20.54 40.80
N GLU A 3 -18.43 -21.58 40.73
CA GLU A 3 -18.07 -22.88 40.14
C GLU A 3 -17.73 -22.79 38.64
N ASP A 4 -18.39 -21.89 37.92
CA ASP A 4 -18.17 -21.64 36.48
C ASP A 4 -16.81 -20.97 36.23
N VAL A 5 -16.41 -20.03 37.10
CA VAL A 5 -15.08 -19.42 37.09
C VAL A 5 -13.99 -20.45 37.41
N GLN A 6 -14.22 -21.33 38.40
CA GLN A 6 -13.28 -22.40 38.73
C GLN A 6 -13.13 -23.42 37.59
N GLY A 7 -14.22 -23.77 36.91
CA GLY A 7 -14.20 -24.63 35.73
C GLY A 7 -13.35 -24.03 34.60
N ARG A 8 -13.61 -22.76 34.25
CA ARG A 8 -12.85 -22.01 33.24
C ARG A 8 -11.37 -21.84 33.60
N CYS A 9 -11.06 -21.62 34.88
CA CYS A 9 -9.67 -21.53 35.34
C CYS A 9 -8.90 -22.82 35.06
N ARG A 10 -9.48 -23.98 35.42
CA ARG A 10 -8.86 -25.29 35.17
C ARG A 10 -8.66 -25.57 33.69
N GLU A 11 -9.59 -25.13 32.84
CA GLU A 11 -9.45 -25.25 31.38
C GLU A 11 -8.25 -24.45 30.86
N VAL A 12 -8.14 -23.18 31.27
CA VAL A 12 -6.99 -22.33 30.89
C VAL A 12 -5.68 -22.89 31.41
N GLU A 13 -5.64 -23.37 32.66
CA GLU A 13 -4.47 -24.05 33.23
C GLU A 13 -4.08 -25.28 32.41
N GLY A 14 -5.04 -26.13 32.04
CA GLY A 14 -4.79 -27.32 31.24
C GLY A 14 -4.21 -27.00 29.86
N VAL A 15 -4.76 -26.00 29.16
CA VAL A 15 -4.23 -25.53 27.87
C VAL A 15 -2.81 -24.96 28.03
N MET A 16 -2.58 -24.14 29.07
CA MET A 16 -1.28 -23.56 29.34
C MET A 16 -0.23 -24.64 29.61
N VAL A 17 -0.54 -25.63 30.45
CA VAL A 17 0.36 -26.76 30.75
C VAL A 17 0.71 -27.51 29.48
N ALA A 18 -0.29 -27.87 28.66
CA ALA A 18 -0.06 -28.58 27.41
C ALA A 18 0.85 -27.79 26.43
N GLN A 19 0.67 -26.47 26.34
CA GLN A 19 1.53 -25.61 25.51
C GLN A 19 2.98 -25.55 26.01
N ILE A 20 3.18 -25.44 27.32
CA ILE A 20 4.52 -25.45 27.93
C ILE A 20 5.19 -26.81 27.76
N ASP A 21 4.46 -27.91 27.98
CA ASP A 21 4.98 -29.27 27.82
C ASP A 21 5.45 -29.53 26.38
N ALA A 22 4.69 -29.05 25.37
CA ALA A 22 5.11 -29.14 23.97
C ALA A 22 6.41 -28.36 23.69
N LEU A 23 6.60 -27.18 24.29
CA LEU A 23 7.85 -26.42 24.20
C LEU A 23 9.03 -27.16 24.86
N VAL A 24 8.78 -27.79 26.01
CA VAL A 24 9.78 -28.60 26.71
C VAL A 24 10.19 -29.80 25.86
N GLU A 25 9.23 -30.51 25.25
CA GLU A 25 9.51 -31.63 24.35
C GLU A 25 10.37 -31.21 23.16
N ALA A 26 10.02 -30.10 22.50
CA ALA A 26 10.80 -29.56 21.39
C ALA A 26 12.24 -29.20 21.82
N LEU A 27 12.42 -28.62 23.01
CA LEU A 27 13.74 -28.29 23.54
C LEU A 27 14.55 -29.55 23.88
N GLN A 28 13.90 -30.59 24.41
CA GLN A 28 14.54 -31.88 24.68
C GLN A 28 14.99 -32.58 23.40
N GLN A 29 14.18 -32.51 22.33
CA GLN A 29 14.54 -33.03 21.01
C GLN A 29 15.77 -32.28 20.47
N ARG A 30 15.76 -30.94 20.49
CA ARG A 30 16.89 -30.11 20.04
C ARG A 30 18.18 -30.40 20.80
N ARG A 31 18.09 -30.61 22.12
CA ARG A 31 19.22 -31.05 22.95
C ARG A 31 19.79 -32.38 22.44
N GLY A 32 18.92 -33.35 22.14
CA GLY A 32 19.32 -34.64 21.57
C GLY A 32 20.08 -34.49 20.25
N ASP A 33 19.58 -33.65 19.35
CA ASP A 33 20.22 -33.37 18.05
C ASP A 33 21.61 -32.76 18.20
N LEU A 34 21.77 -31.77 19.08
CA LEU A 34 23.06 -31.11 19.34
C LEU A 34 24.09 -32.11 19.92
N ILE A 35 23.67 -32.95 20.86
CA ILE A 35 24.53 -33.98 21.44
C ILE A 35 24.95 -35.00 20.37
N ASN A 36 24.00 -35.45 19.54
CA ASN A 36 24.28 -36.38 18.45
C ASN A 36 25.24 -35.78 17.43
N TRP A 37 25.10 -34.49 17.13
CA TRP A 37 26.04 -33.78 16.26
C TRP A 37 27.46 -33.77 16.85
N VAL A 38 27.64 -33.45 18.14
CA VAL A 38 28.96 -33.50 18.80
C VAL A 38 29.54 -34.92 18.78
N ARG A 39 28.72 -35.95 19.03
CA ARG A 39 29.15 -37.35 18.97
C ARG A 39 29.63 -37.74 17.57
N ARG A 40 28.95 -37.33 16.51
CA ARG A 40 29.40 -37.56 15.12
C ARG A 40 30.75 -36.89 14.85
N GLN A 41 30.97 -35.66 15.34
CA GLN A 41 32.25 -34.97 15.20
C GLN A 41 33.38 -35.71 15.95
N ARG A 42 33.10 -36.23 17.15
CA ARG A 42 34.03 -37.11 17.87
C ARG A 42 34.35 -38.36 17.06
N ASP A 43 33.34 -39.06 16.56
CA ASP A 43 33.55 -40.32 15.85
C ASP A 43 34.35 -40.11 14.56
N ALA A 44 34.08 -39.02 13.83
CA ALA A 44 34.87 -38.62 12.66
C ALA A 44 36.34 -38.30 13.01
N LYS A 45 36.57 -37.55 14.10
CA LYS A 45 37.94 -37.27 14.57
C LYS A 45 38.68 -38.55 14.98
N VAL A 46 38.01 -39.43 15.73
CA VAL A 46 38.59 -40.73 16.14
C VAL A 46 38.90 -41.59 14.93
N HIS A 47 38.03 -41.61 13.92
CA HIS A 47 38.26 -42.33 12.67
C HIS A 47 39.51 -41.81 11.95
N ALA A 48 39.62 -40.50 11.75
CA ALA A 48 40.78 -39.88 11.09
C ALA A 48 42.10 -40.19 11.81
N LEU A 49 42.10 -40.21 13.15
CA LEU A 49 43.28 -40.59 13.94
C LEU A 49 43.61 -42.08 13.80
N ARG A 50 42.61 -42.96 13.74
CA ARG A 50 42.84 -44.41 13.53
C ARG A 50 43.38 -44.71 12.15
N GLU A 51 42.89 -44.02 11.12
CA GLU A 51 43.45 -44.10 9.77
C GLU A 51 44.90 -43.64 9.76
N GLN A 52 45.22 -42.51 10.41
CA GLN A 52 46.61 -42.04 10.54
C GLN A 52 47.52 -43.08 11.21
N VAL A 53 47.07 -43.74 12.28
CA VAL A 53 47.82 -44.84 12.94
C VAL A 53 48.01 -46.03 12.00
N THR A 54 47.02 -46.35 11.18
CA THR A 54 47.07 -47.46 10.22
C THR A 54 48.09 -47.16 9.11
N ASP A 55 48.06 -45.95 8.55
CA ASP A 55 49.02 -45.46 7.56
C ASP A 55 50.45 -45.49 8.12
N TYR A 56 50.61 -45.13 9.40
CA TYR A 56 51.91 -45.16 10.06
C TYR A 56 52.41 -46.59 10.23
N THR A 57 51.54 -47.49 10.64
CA THR A 57 51.87 -48.91 10.81
C THR A 57 52.30 -49.53 9.48
N HIS A 58 51.58 -49.24 8.39
CA HIS A 58 51.92 -49.75 7.05
C HIS A 58 53.28 -49.21 6.57
N THR A 59 53.52 -47.92 6.74
CA THR A 59 54.80 -47.28 6.36
C THR A 59 55.96 -47.89 7.16
N LEU A 60 55.81 -48.07 8.48
CA LEU A 60 56.80 -48.73 9.34
C LEU A 60 57.09 -50.17 8.90
N GLN A 61 56.05 -50.95 8.55
CA GLN A 61 56.21 -52.32 8.04
C GLN A 61 56.94 -52.35 6.70
N SER A 62 56.59 -51.46 5.77
CA SER A 62 57.24 -51.32 4.46
C SER A 62 58.72 -50.93 4.58
N THR A 63 59.03 -49.96 5.44
CA THR A 63 60.40 -49.57 5.80
C THR A 63 61.17 -50.74 6.38
N THR A 64 60.57 -51.47 7.33
CA THR A 64 61.18 -52.66 7.95
C THR A 64 61.48 -53.76 6.93
N ALA A 65 60.54 -54.05 6.03
CA ALA A 65 60.72 -55.03 4.97
C ALA A 65 61.83 -54.62 3.98
N THR A 66 61.91 -53.33 3.65
CA THR A 66 62.97 -52.78 2.79
C THR A 66 64.33 -52.88 3.46
N ILE A 67 64.43 -52.60 4.77
CA ILE A 67 65.66 -52.79 5.55
C ILE A 67 66.08 -54.26 5.53
N HIS A 68 65.16 -55.21 5.80
CA HIS A 68 65.48 -56.63 5.73
C HIS A 68 65.94 -57.07 4.34
N PHE A 69 65.29 -56.58 3.28
CA PHE A 69 65.71 -56.84 1.91
C PHE A 69 67.13 -56.34 1.65
N CYS A 70 67.46 -55.12 2.08
CA CYS A 70 68.82 -54.58 1.96
C CYS A 70 69.84 -55.42 2.73
N ILE A 71 69.50 -55.85 3.96
CA ILE A 71 70.39 -56.71 4.77
C ILE A 71 70.66 -58.05 4.07
N GLU A 72 69.65 -58.69 3.48
CA GLU A 72 69.86 -59.95 2.75
C GLU A 72 70.66 -59.73 1.46
N ALA A 73 70.37 -58.68 0.69
CA ALA A 73 71.11 -58.39 -0.54
C ALA A 73 72.60 -58.09 -0.26
N LEU A 74 72.92 -57.47 0.88
CA LEU A 74 74.29 -57.24 1.34
C LEU A 74 75.06 -58.53 1.69
N LYS A 75 74.39 -59.69 1.80
CA LYS A 75 75.04 -60.98 2.01
C LYS A 75 75.46 -61.66 0.71
N GLU A 76 75.11 -61.10 -0.45
CA GLU A 76 75.50 -61.68 -1.75
C GLU A 76 77.02 -61.67 -1.88
N SER A 77 77.57 -62.85 -2.19
CA SER A 77 79.01 -63.07 -2.22
C SER A 77 79.59 -62.99 -3.63
N ASP A 78 78.75 -63.14 -4.66
CA ASP A 78 79.13 -62.96 -6.06
C ASP A 78 79.05 -61.47 -6.48
N PRO A 79 80.19 -60.86 -6.88
CA PRO A 79 80.22 -59.43 -7.23
C PRO A 79 79.31 -59.06 -8.42
N ALA A 80 79.11 -59.95 -9.39
CA ALA A 80 78.28 -59.65 -10.56
C ALA A 80 76.79 -59.63 -10.17
N SER A 81 76.34 -60.62 -9.42
CA SER A 81 74.96 -60.72 -8.89
C SER A 81 74.62 -59.57 -7.94
N PHE A 82 75.59 -59.11 -7.13
CA PHE A 82 75.41 -57.93 -6.28
C PHE A 82 75.23 -56.63 -7.07
N MET A 83 76.03 -56.44 -8.13
CA MET A 83 75.92 -55.25 -8.99
C MET A 83 74.59 -55.21 -9.75
N GLU A 84 74.06 -56.36 -10.18
CA GLU A 84 72.72 -56.44 -10.78
C GLU A 84 71.60 -56.08 -9.79
N ALA A 85 71.78 -56.37 -8.49
CA ALA A 85 70.82 -56.02 -7.44
C ALA A 85 70.93 -54.56 -6.95
N GLN A 86 72.04 -53.86 -7.24
CA GLN A 86 72.32 -52.50 -6.75
C GLN A 86 71.26 -51.48 -7.22
N GLU A 87 70.92 -51.47 -8.50
CA GLU A 87 69.97 -50.49 -9.06
C GLU A 87 68.58 -50.62 -8.42
N VAL A 88 68.14 -51.86 -8.17
CA VAL A 88 66.89 -52.19 -7.49
C VAL A 88 66.91 -51.78 -6.01
N LEU A 89 68.05 -51.94 -5.33
CA LEU A 89 68.22 -51.50 -3.94
C LEU A 89 68.13 -49.98 -3.82
N GLU A 90 68.83 -49.26 -4.69
CA GLU A 90 68.83 -47.79 -4.70
C GLU A 90 67.41 -47.25 -4.95
N GLU A 91 66.70 -47.77 -5.95
CA GLU A 91 65.33 -47.36 -6.25
C GLU A 91 64.40 -47.59 -5.05
N ARG A 92 64.52 -48.75 -4.39
CA ARG A 92 63.66 -49.12 -3.26
C ARG A 92 63.95 -48.29 -2.00
N VAL A 93 65.22 -47.97 -1.74
CA VAL A 93 65.62 -47.10 -0.62
C VAL A 93 65.17 -45.65 -0.86
N VAL A 94 65.32 -45.14 -2.08
CA VAL A 94 64.85 -43.79 -2.45
C VAL A 94 63.32 -43.71 -2.39
N GLY A 95 62.61 -44.76 -2.84
CA GLY A 95 61.16 -44.90 -2.68
C GLY A 95 60.73 -44.86 -1.21
N MET A 96 61.37 -45.68 -0.37
CA MET A 96 61.13 -45.72 1.07
C MET A 96 61.32 -44.35 1.74
N GLY A 97 62.37 -43.60 1.38
CA GLY A 97 62.62 -42.26 1.92
C GLY A 97 61.49 -41.27 1.59
N ARG A 98 61.00 -41.28 0.35
CA ARG A 98 59.88 -40.43 -0.08
C ARG A 98 58.58 -40.80 0.63
N ASP A 99 58.26 -42.08 0.72
CA ASP A 99 57.06 -42.57 1.41
C ASP A 99 57.10 -42.23 2.90
N TRP A 100 58.28 -42.31 3.53
CA TRP A 100 58.47 -41.93 4.92
C TRP A 100 58.19 -40.44 5.14
N GLU A 101 58.81 -39.56 4.36
CA GLU A 101 58.62 -38.11 4.48
C GLU A 101 57.17 -37.70 4.21
N HIS A 102 56.50 -38.36 3.27
CA HIS A 102 55.11 -38.05 2.95
C HIS A 102 54.12 -38.54 4.02
N ASN A 103 54.33 -39.76 4.54
CA ASN A 103 53.36 -40.40 5.40
C ASN A 103 53.62 -40.17 6.89
N MET A 104 54.85 -39.88 7.33
CA MET A 104 55.21 -39.73 8.76
C MET A 104 55.23 -38.27 9.21
N VAL A 105 54.04 -37.71 9.47
CA VAL A 105 53.92 -36.32 9.97
C VAL A 105 53.88 -36.29 11.52
N PRO A 106 54.57 -35.35 12.20
CA PRO A 106 54.56 -35.29 13.67
C PRO A 106 53.21 -34.91 14.28
N GLU A 107 52.38 -34.18 13.53
CA GLU A 107 51.13 -33.61 14.01
C GLU A 107 49.92 -34.53 13.74
N PRO A 108 48.96 -34.63 14.68
CA PRO A 108 47.70 -35.33 14.44
C PRO A 108 46.91 -34.66 13.31
N ARG A 109 46.31 -35.45 12.41
CA ARG A 109 45.47 -34.93 11.30
C ARG A 109 44.29 -34.09 11.78
N VAL A 110 43.85 -34.28 13.02
CA VAL A 110 42.73 -33.54 13.63
C VAL A 110 43.06 -33.14 15.07
N ALA A 111 42.68 -31.92 15.45
CA ALA A 111 42.82 -31.44 16.82
C ALA A 111 41.91 -32.23 17.80
N PRO A 112 42.36 -32.52 19.03
CA PRO A 112 41.60 -33.28 20.03
C PRO A 112 40.55 -32.46 20.78
N THR A 113 40.59 -31.13 20.67
CA THR A 113 39.71 -30.21 21.40
C THR A 113 38.44 -29.87 20.61
N PHE A 114 37.37 -29.52 21.35
CA PHE A 114 36.13 -28.98 20.81
C PHE A 114 35.93 -27.56 21.34
N ASN A 115 36.05 -26.57 20.46
CA ASN A 115 35.80 -25.17 20.79
C ASN A 115 34.35 -24.81 20.44
N LEU A 116 33.41 -25.29 21.25
CA LEU A 116 31.98 -25.12 21.04
C LEU A 116 31.33 -24.45 22.25
N THR A 117 30.53 -23.42 21.98
CA THR A 117 29.73 -22.73 23.01
C THR A 117 28.30 -22.66 22.50
N LEU A 118 27.34 -23.05 23.34
CA LEU A 118 25.93 -22.90 23.04
C LEU A 118 25.51 -21.44 23.28
N ASP A 119 24.85 -20.82 22.30
CA ASP A 119 24.22 -19.51 22.47
C ASP A 119 22.78 -19.70 22.96
N ASP A 120 22.58 -19.62 24.28
CA ASP A 120 21.30 -19.84 24.96
C ASP A 120 20.59 -18.52 25.34
N LYS A 121 21.29 -17.38 25.24
CA LYS A 121 20.82 -16.09 25.78
C LYS A 121 19.50 -15.62 25.16
N THR A 122 19.38 -15.73 23.83
CA THR A 122 18.17 -15.33 23.10
C THR A 122 16.96 -16.18 23.49
N LEU A 123 17.16 -17.48 23.68
CA LEU A 123 16.10 -18.39 24.11
C LEU A 123 15.68 -18.09 25.56
N LEU A 124 16.64 -17.85 26.45
CA LEU A 124 16.34 -17.51 27.84
C LEU A 124 15.52 -16.22 27.95
N ALA A 125 15.87 -15.20 27.16
CA ALA A 125 15.09 -13.97 27.08
C ALA A 125 13.67 -14.22 26.55
N ALA A 126 13.51 -15.07 25.53
CA ALA A 126 12.19 -15.43 25.00
C ALA A 126 11.32 -16.16 26.03
N ILE A 127 11.91 -17.07 26.83
CA ILE A 127 11.22 -17.75 27.93
C ILE A 127 10.77 -16.74 29.00
N GLN A 128 11.65 -15.80 29.38
CA GLN A 128 11.34 -14.76 30.37
C GLN A 128 10.22 -13.81 29.91
N GLN A 129 10.07 -13.60 28.60
CA GLN A 129 9.05 -12.74 28.00
C GLN A 129 7.77 -13.50 27.58
N LEU A 130 7.70 -14.80 27.83
CA LEU A 130 6.54 -15.61 27.49
C LEU A 130 5.34 -15.17 28.35
N THR A 131 4.29 -14.71 27.68
CA THR A 131 3.07 -14.22 28.33
C THR A 131 1.87 -14.38 27.40
N PHE A 132 0.66 -14.23 27.93
CA PHE A 132 -0.59 -14.36 27.18
C PHE A 132 -0.72 -13.27 26.11
N ILE A 133 -1.30 -13.62 24.96
CA ILE A 133 -1.50 -12.70 23.83
C ILE A 133 -2.37 -11.50 24.22
N GLN A 134 -3.32 -11.71 25.15
CA GLN A 134 -4.17 -10.68 25.75
C GLN A 134 -3.36 -9.57 26.44
N HIS A 135 -2.18 -9.91 26.97
CA HIS A 135 -1.26 -9.00 27.68
C HIS A 135 -0.12 -8.52 26.80
N LYS A 136 -0.22 -8.69 25.47
CA LYS A 136 0.72 -8.13 24.51
C LYS A 136 0.03 -7.02 23.72
N PRO A 137 0.72 -5.90 23.45
CA PRO A 137 0.22 -4.96 22.45
C PRO A 137 0.12 -5.67 21.09
N PRO A 138 -0.79 -5.25 20.20
CA PRO A 138 -0.91 -5.88 18.90
C PRO A 138 0.35 -5.71 18.05
N GLY A 139 0.59 -6.69 17.17
CA GLY A 139 1.51 -6.54 16.06
C GLY A 139 0.96 -5.59 15.01
N THR A 140 1.86 -5.08 14.16
CA THR A 140 1.51 -4.12 13.10
C THR A 140 0.60 -4.79 12.06
N PRO A 141 -0.57 -4.20 11.74
CA PRO A 141 -1.44 -4.68 10.67
C PRO A 141 -0.81 -4.49 9.29
N SER A 142 -1.36 -5.15 8.27
CA SER A 142 -0.94 -5.02 6.87
C SER A 142 -2.08 -4.49 6.00
N MET A 143 -1.78 -3.53 5.12
CA MET A 143 -2.73 -3.11 4.08
C MET A 143 -2.99 -4.26 3.10
N ILE A 144 -4.17 -4.27 2.48
CA ILE A 144 -4.53 -5.20 1.39
C ILE A 144 -4.73 -4.36 0.11
N PRO A 145 -3.65 -4.03 -0.64
CA PRO A 145 -3.74 -3.12 -1.78
C PRO A 145 -4.75 -3.55 -2.85
N GLU A 146 -4.99 -4.85 -3.00
CA GLU A 146 -5.93 -5.42 -3.96
C GLU A 146 -7.40 -5.14 -3.62
N GLU A 147 -7.69 -4.86 -2.35
CA GLU A 147 -9.02 -4.50 -1.84
C GLU A 147 -9.14 -2.98 -1.61
N CYS A 148 -8.08 -2.22 -1.85
CA CYS A 148 -8.11 -0.76 -1.81
C CYS A 148 -8.51 -0.20 -3.18
N SER A 149 -9.32 0.85 -3.19
CA SER A 149 -9.72 1.55 -4.41
C SER A 149 -9.75 3.06 -4.22
N ALA A 150 -9.62 3.79 -5.32
CA ALA A 150 -9.87 5.22 -5.38
C ALA A 150 -10.90 5.48 -6.47
N GLU A 151 -12.04 6.04 -6.08
CA GLU A 151 -13.16 6.30 -6.97
C GLU A 151 -13.56 7.76 -6.82
N ASN A 152 -13.46 8.52 -7.91
CA ASN A 152 -13.76 9.96 -7.91
C ASN A 152 -12.92 10.71 -6.85
N ASN A 153 -13.55 11.26 -5.82
CA ASN A 153 -12.88 11.85 -4.65
C ASN A 153 -13.08 11.06 -3.35
N SER A 154 -13.25 9.75 -3.48
CA SER A 154 -13.33 8.82 -2.37
C SER A 154 -12.22 7.79 -2.48
N VAL A 155 -11.74 7.30 -1.33
CA VAL A 155 -10.83 6.16 -1.27
C VAL A 155 -11.37 5.13 -0.31
N THR A 156 -11.35 3.87 -0.72
CA THR A 156 -11.66 2.73 0.14
C THR A 156 -10.35 2.03 0.48
N ILE A 157 -10.12 1.81 1.77
CA ILE A 157 -8.88 1.24 2.30
C ILE A 157 -9.22 0.00 3.11
N ALA A 158 -8.54 -1.11 2.83
CA ALA A 158 -8.71 -2.39 3.50
C ALA A 158 -7.40 -2.85 4.15
N TRP A 159 -7.49 -3.51 5.30
CA TRP A 159 -6.34 -4.03 6.04
C TRP A 159 -6.62 -5.34 6.79
N ALA A 160 -5.57 -6.10 7.04
CA ALA A 160 -5.60 -7.34 7.81
C ALA A 160 -4.90 -7.19 9.18
N PRO A 161 -5.38 -7.88 10.23
CA PRO A 161 -4.68 -7.96 11.51
C PRO A 161 -3.36 -8.73 11.38
N HIS A 162 -2.44 -8.47 12.31
CA HIS A 162 -1.28 -9.34 12.48
C HIS A 162 -1.73 -10.75 12.96
N PRO A 163 -1.25 -11.86 12.36
CA PRO A 163 -1.81 -13.20 12.57
C PRO A 163 -1.87 -13.70 14.02
N THR A 164 -0.96 -13.26 14.87
CA THR A 164 -0.82 -13.73 16.26
C THR A 164 -1.28 -12.70 17.29
N SER A 165 -2.00 -11.66 16.88
CA SER A 165 -2.36 -10.53 17.74
C SER A 165 -3.84 -10.50 18.07
N LEU A 166 -4.14 -10.28 19.35
CA LEU A 166 -5.49 -9.96 19.77
C LEU A 166 -5.72 -8.46 19.61
N VAL A 167 -6.55 -8.10 18.64
CA VAL A 167 -6.86 -6.72 18.28
C VAL A 167 -8.29 -6.39 18.73
N THR A 168 -8.49 -5.25 19.38
CA THR A 168 -9.83 -4.73 19.72
C THR A 168 -10.23 -3.53 18.86
N GLY A 169 -9.33 -3.04 18.00
CA GLY A 169 -9.64 -1.99 17.05
C GLY A 169 -8.40 -1.49 16.29
N TYR A 170 -8.65 -0.57 15.37
CA TYR A 170 -7.65 0.03 14.49
C TYR A 170 -7.81 1.54 14.48
N THR A 171 -6.70 2.24 14.27
CA THR A 171 -6.68 3.66 13.95
C THR A 171 -6.14 3.83 12.54
N LEU A 172 -6.98 4.34 11.63
CA LEU A 172 -6.58 4.71 10.28
C LEU A 172 -6.27 6.21 10.23
N GLN A 173 -5.14 6.53 9.60
CA GLN A 173 -4.77 7.90 9.32
C GLN A 173 -4.50 8.11 7.83
N ILE A 174 -4.85 9.30 7.34
CA ILE A 174 -4.55 9.77 5.99
C ILE A 174 -3.94 11.17 6.07
N ASP A 175 -3.08 11.54 5.13
CA ASP A 175 -2.59 12.93 5.02
C ASP A 175 -3.54 13.84 4.24
N ASP A 176 -3.12 15.07 3.95
CA ASP A 176 -3.93 16.09 3.28
C ASP A 176 -3.87 16.03 1.74
N GLY A 177 -3.28 14.98 1.17
CA GLY A 177 -3.08 14.83 -0.28
C GLY A 177 -1.98 15.73 -0.84
N SER A 178 -1.21 16.39 0.03
CA SER A 178 -0.14 17.34 -0.32
C SER A 178 1.12 17.12 0.52
N ASN A 179 1.38 15.87 0.93
CA ASN A 179 2.47 15.46 1.81
C ASN A 179 2.47 16.11 3.20
N GLY A 180 1.32 16.61 3.66
CA GLY A 180 1.16 17.18 4.99
C GLY A 180 1.10 16.13 6.11
N PRO A 181 0.68 16.55 7.32
CA PRO A 181 0.59 15.67 8.47
C PRO A 181 -0.56 14.66 8.33
N PHE A 182 -0.34 13.45 8.81
CA PHE A 182 -1.38 12.43 8.96
C PHE A 182 -2.43 12.87 9.99
N ARG A 183 -3.71 12.65 9.67
CA ARG A 183 -4.85 12.88 10.54
C ARG A 183 -5.66 11.60 10.70
N GLU A 184 -6.20 11.38 11.89
CA GLU A 184 -7.09 10.27 12.16
C GLU A 184 -8.43 10.47 11.45
N VAL A 185 -8.85 9.45 10.70
CA VAL A 185 -10.10 9.45 9.92
C VAL A 185 -11.02 8.32 10.33
N TYR A 186 -10.49 7.28 10.99
CA TYR A 186 -11.28 6.18 11.51
C TYR A 186 -10.62 5.56 12.74
N THR A 187 -11.44 5.26 13.75
CA THR A 187 -11.08 4.46 14.92
C THR A 187 -12.22 3.49 15.24
N GLY A 188 -11.95 2.19 15.20
CA GLY A 188 -12.96 1.16 15.46
C GLY A 188 -12.51 -0.26 15.07
N GLU A 189 -13.44 -1.21 15.08
CA GLU A 189 -13.16 -2.64 14.86
C GLU A 189 -13.15 -3.08 13.39
N GLU A 190 -13.71 -2.25 12.51
CA GLU A 190 -13.80 -2.54 11.08
C GLU A 190 -12.42 -2.62 10.45
N ARG A 191 -12.37 -3.35 9.34
CA ARG A 191 -11.15 -3.61 8.58
C ARG A 191 -11.13 -2.97 7.20
N VAL A 192 -12.22 -2.27 6.88
CA VAL A 192 -12.40 -1.52 5.64
C VAL A 192 -12.98 -0.18 6.02
N CYS A 193 -12.47 0.90 5.43
CA CYS A 193 -12.99 2.24 5.62
C CYS A 193 -12.97 3.00 4.30
N THR A 194 -14.11 3.60 3.96
CA THR A 194 -14.26 4.52 2.83
C THR A 194 -14.21 5.95 3.36
N ILE A 195 -13.37 6.77 2.73
CA ILE A 195 -13.16 8.17 3.07
C ILE A 195 -13.60 9.02 1.89
N ASP A 196 -14.72 9.71 2.05
CA ASP A 196 -15.30 10.59 1.03
C ASP A 196 -14.83 12.04 1.15
N GLY A 197 -15.07 12.82 0.10
CA GLY A 197 -14.88 14.28 0.13
C GLY A 197 -13.41 14.70 0.07
N LEU A 198 -12.54 13.85 -0.47
CA LEU A 198 -11.14 14.19 -0.69
C LEU A 198 -10.98 15.21 -1.83
N HIS A 199 -9.77 15.76 -1.96
CA HIS A 199 -9.44 16.59 -3.10
C HIS A 199 -9.19 15.73 -4.32
N PHE A 200 -9.69 16.17 -5.47
CA PHE A 200 -9.38 15.60 -6.78
C PHE A 200 -7.89 15.78 -7.12
N ASP A 201 -7.41 14.94 -8.03
CA ASP A 201 -6.05 14.93 -8.56
C ASP A 201 -4.97 15.04 -7.45
N SER A 202 -5.16 14.26 -6.39
CA SER A 202 -4.31 14.33 -5.19
C SER A 202 -3.86 12.93 -4.79
N ILE A 203 -2.59 12.81 -4.40
CA ILE A 203 -2.01 11.56 -3.89
C ILE A 203 -2.06 11.60 -2.37
N TYR A 204 -2.86 10.71 -1.80
CA TYR A 204 -3.01 10.55 -0.36
C TYR A 204 -2.16 9.38 0.15
N ARG A 205 -1.56 9.57 1.32
CA ARG A 205 -0.86 8.50 2.04
C ARG A 205 -1.72 8.03 3.19
N ALA A 206 -2.05 6.75 3.22
CA ALA A 206 -2.82 6.12 4.28
C ALA A 206 -1.96 5.14 5.09
N ARG A 207 -2.15 5.11 6.41
CA ARG A 207 -1.48 4.15 7.30
C ARG A 207 -2.41 3.73 8.43
N VAL A 208 -2.30 2.48 8.85
CA VAL A 208 -3.14 1.90 9.91
C VAL A 208 -2.27 1.31 11.02
N ARG A 209 -2.74 1.41 12.26
CA ARG A 209 -2.20 0.68 13.41
C ARG A 209 -3.32 -0.04 14.15
N ALA A 210 -2.99 -1.12 14.83
CA ALA A 210 -3.91 -1.86 15.68
C ALA A 210 -3.75 -1.44 17.15
N PHE A 211 -4.81 -1.58 17.93
CA PHE A 211 -4.77 -1.38 19.37
C PHE A 211 -5.58 -2.45 20.13
N ASN A 212 -5.23 -2.62 21.40
CA ASN A 212 -5.97 -3.38 22.38
C ASN A 212 -5.83 -2.73 23.77
N ASN A 213 -6.41 -3.35 24.80
CA ASN A 213 -6.35 -2.83 26.18
C ASN A 213 -4.93 -2.73 26.74
N THR A 214 -3.96 -3.44 26.17
CA THR A 214 -2.56 -3.41 26.60
C THR A 214 -1.80 -2.26 25.94
N GLY A 215 -2.12 -1.92 24.68
CA GLY A 215 -1.44 -0.83 23.99
C GLY A 215 -1.71 -0.81 22.48
N THR A 216 -0.81 -0.16 21.75
CA THR A 216 -0.93 0.08 20.31
C THR A 216 0.28 -0.47 19.55
N SER A 217 0.07 -0.96 18.34
CA SER A 217 1.14 -1.33 17.41
C SER A 217 1.83 -0.08 16.82
N ALA A 218 2.95 -0.29 16.12
CA ALA A 218 3.42 0.69 15.15
C ALA A 218 2.42 0.80 13.98
N PHE A 219 2.50 1.90 13.23
CA PHE A 219 1.80 2.01 11.95
C PHE A 219 2.44 1.10 10.90
N CYS A 220 1.62 0.58 9.99
CA CYS A 220 2.10 -0.08 8.77
C CYS A 220 2.85 0.89 7.86
N GLU A 221 3.55 0.36 6.86
CA GLU A 221 4.07 1.20 5.78
C GLU A 221 2.91 1.94 5.08
N PRO A 222 3.05 3.25 4.79
CA PRO A 222 1.99 4.00 4.15
C PRO A 222 1.68 3.50 2.73
N LEU A 223 0.39 3.32 2.43
CA LEU A 223 -0.11 3.06 1.08
C LEU A 223 -0.48 4.38 0.40
N CYS A 224 -0.06 4.56 -0.85
CA CYS A 224 -0.43 5.73 -1.67
C CYS A 224 -1.66 5.43 -2.53
N LEU A 225 -2.64 6.32 -2.51
CA LEU A 225 -3.86 6.26 -3.32
C LEU A 225 -4.05 7.60 -4.04
N GLN A 226 -4.41 7.56 -5.32
CA GLN A 226 -4.63 8.77 -6.12
C GLN A 226 -6.11 8.92 -6.45
N THR A 227 -6.70 10.05 -6.07
CA THR A 227 -8.06 10.40 -6.47
C THR A 227 -8.13 10.73 -7.96
N ALA A 228 -9.33 10.68 -8.55
CA ALA A 228 -9.53 10.94 -9.97
C ALA A 228 -9.01 12.33 -10.38
N GLN A 229 -8.50 12.45 -11.60
CA GLN A 229 -8.03 13.73 -12.13
C GLN A 229 -9.19 14.69 -12.46
N VAL A 230 -10.37 14.13 -12.71
CA VAL A 230 -11.57 14.86 -13.15
C VAL A 230 -12.74 14.46 -12.28
N ALA A 231 -13.60 15.42 -11.96
CA ALA A 231 -14.79 15.18 -11.17
C ALA A 231 -15.92 14.63 -12.04
N TRP A 232 -16.36 13.41 -11.75
CA TRP A 232 -17.60 12.87 -12.28
C TRP A 232 -18.73 13.12 -11.27
N PHE A 233 -19.85 13.65 -11.76
CA PHE A 233 -21.04 13.93 -10.94
C PHE A 233 -22.33 13.71 -11.73
N THR A 234 -23.39 13.47 -10.98
CA THR A 234 -24.78 13.43 -11.43
C THR A 234 -25.53 14.65 -10.90
N LEU A 235 -26.65 15.01 -11.52
CA LEU A 235 -27.53 16.06 -11.00
C LEU A 235 -28.52 15.47 -10.01
N GLU A 236 -28.75 16.19 -8.91
CA GLU A 236 -29.64 15.81 -7.82
C GLU A 236 -30.64 16.92 -7.52
N SER A 237 -31.90 16.53 -7.36
CA SER A 237 -32.98 17.39 -6.88
C SER A 237 -34.08 16.54 -6.26
N ASN A 238 -34.68 17.06 -5.19
CA ASN A 238 -35.85 16.47 -4.54
C ASN A 238 -37.14 17.27 -4.86
N HIS A 239 -37.07 18.26 -5.74
CA HIS A 239 -38.22 19.11 -6.05
C HIS A 239 -39.15 18.41 -7.06
N PRO A 240 -40.49 18.38 -6.82
CA PRO A 240 -41.45 17.66 -7.68
C PRO A 240 -41.48 18.14 -9.13
N ASP A 241 -41.22 19.42 -9.37
CA ASP A 241 -41.15 20.00 -10.73
C ASP A 241 -39.92 19.58 -11.56
N ILE A 242 -38.90 18.97 -10.93
CA ILE A 242 -37.71 18.49 -11.64
C ILE A 242 -37.84 16.99 -11.88
N THR A 243 -37.71 16.59 -13.15
CA THR A 243 -37.59 15.18 -13.53
C THR A 243 -36.14 14.87 -13.88
N LEU A 244 -35.57 13.87 -13.23
CA LEU A 244 -34.24 13.34 -13.53
C LEU A 244 -34.37 12.05 -14.35
N GLY A 245 -33.61 11.97 -15.44
CA GLY A 245 -33.47 10.75 -16.23
C GLY A 245 -32.60 9.70 -15.55
N GLU A 246 -32.55 8.50 -16.14
CA GLU A 246 -31.74 7.40 -15.65
C GLU A 246 -30.26 7.81 -15.49
N GLY A 247 -29.67 7.47 -14.34
CA GLY A 247 -28.30 7.85 -14.01
C GLY A 247 -28.08 9.33 -13.65
N GLY A 248 -29.13 10.15 -13.55
CA GLY A 248 -29.02 11.55 -13.12
C GLY A 248 -28.27 12.48 -14.10
N CYS A 249 -28.04 12.02 -15.33
CA CYS A 249 -27.36 12.81 -16.37
C CYS A 249 -28.34 13.65 -17.19
N THR A 250 -29.62 13.27 -17.26
CA THR A 250 -30.64 14.07 -17.96
C THR A 250 -31.55 14.72 -16.94
N ILE A 251 -31.95 15.96 -17.20
CA ILE A 251 -32.79 16.75 -16.31
C ILE A 251 -33.80 17.55 -17.12
N ALA A 252 -35.04 17.59 -16.62
CA ALA A 252 -36.14 18.33 -17.22
C ALA A 252 -36.90 19.13 -16.17
N CYS A 253 -37.43 20.29 -16.55
CA CYS A 253 -38.32 21.10 -15.72
C CYS A 253 -39.44 21.69 -16.59
N ASP A 254 -40.69 21.28 -16.34
CA ASP A 254 -41.86 21.78 -17.07
C ASP A 254 -42.56 22.95 -16.35
N SER A 255 -42.12 23.29 -15.13
CA SER A 255 -42.67 24.39 -14.33
C SER A 255 -42.32 25.76 -14.89
N TYR A 256 -43.22 26.74 -14.73
CA TYR A 256 -42.94 28.13 -15.08
C TYR A 256 -41.93 28.80 -14.13
N GLU A 257 -41.87 28.30 -12.91
CA GLU A 257 -40.97 28.77 -11.87
C GLU A 257 -39.60 28.12 -12.01
N HIS A 258 -38.57 28.82 -11.55
CA HIS A 258 -37.20 28.29 -11.57
C HIS A 258 -37.00 27.22 -10.51
N ARG A 259 -36.27 26.18 -10.89
CA ARG A 259 -35.87 25.09 -10.00
C ARG A 259 -34.39 24.81 -10.13
N VAL A 260 -33.68 24.78 -9.00
CA VAL A 260 -32.25 24.49 -8.95
C VAL A 260 -32.00 23.01 -8.72
N ALA A 261 -31.10 22.43 -9.50
CA ALA A 261 -30.49 21.14 -9.24
C ALA A 261 -28.98 21.30 -9.01
N LEU A 262 -28.42 20.48 -8.13
CA LEU A 262 -27.00 20.50 -7.77
C LEU A 262 -26.30 19.24 -8.24
N GLY A 263 -25.00 19.33 -8.51
CA GLY A 263 -24.14 18.19 -8.72
C GLY A 263 -23.91 17.44 -7.40
N SER A 264 -23.92 16.11 -7.46
CA SER A 264 -23.70 15.21 -6.31
C SER A 264 -22.31 15.34 -5.67
N VAL A 265 -21.36 15.98 -6.37
CA VAL A 265 -19.98 16.14 -5.93
C VAL A 265 -19.66 17.59 -5.61
N GLY A 266 -19.08 17.79 -4.42
CA GLY A 266 -18.53 19.06 -3.99
C GLY A 266 -17.10 19.28 -4.46
N LEU A 267 -16.80 20.50 -4.90
CA LEU A 267 -15.51 20.94 -5.42
C LEU A 267 -14.92 22.03 -4.52
N SER A 268 -13.70 21.84 -4.04
CA SER A 268 -13.02 22.76 -3.10
C SER A 268 -11.59 23.12 -3.51
N ARG A 269 -11.00 22.40 -4.48
CA ARG A 269 -9.65 22.63 -5.01
C ARG A 269 -9.55 22.18 -6.46
N GLY A 270 -8.61 22.76 -7.21
CA GLY A 270 -8.23 22.31 -8.55
C GLY A 270 -9.05 22.98 -9.67
N THR A 271 -8.92 22.41 -10.87
CA THR A 271 -9.59 22.89 -12.08
C THR A 271 -10.54 21.82 -12.60
N HIS A 272 -11.80 22.19 -12.81
CA HIS A 272 -12.89 21.27 -13.15
C HIS A 272 -13.65 21.78 -14.37
N TYR A 273 -14.02 20.87 -15.26
CA TYR A 273 -14.79 21.20 -16.46
C TYR A 273 -15.94 20.21 -16.66
N TRP A 274 -17.09 20.74 -17.03
CA TRP A 274 -18.25 19.96 -17.41
C TRP A 274 -19.07 20.69 -18.46
N GLU A 275 -19.94 19.95 -19.14
CA GLU A 275 -20.79 20.46 -20.21
C GLU A 275 -22.26 20.13 -19.94
N PHE A 276 -23.14 20.98 -20.46
CA PHE A 276 -24.56 20.69 -20.59
C PHE A 276 -24.96 20.79 -22.07
N LYS A 277 -25.51 19.71 -22.60
CA LYS A 277 -26.14 19.70 -23.92
C LYS A 277 -27.61 20.05 -23.78
N ILE A 278 -28.08 20.99 -24.58
CA ILE A 278 -29.49 21.40 -24.59
C ILE A 278 -30.25 20.45 -25.49
N GLU A 279 -31.04 19.54 -24.92
CA GLU A 279 -31.82 18.58 -25.70
C GLU A 279 -33.14 19.18 -26.16
N ARG A 280 -33.79 19.98 -25.31
CA ARG A 280 -35.05 20.67 -25.63
C ARG A 280 -35.05 22.09 -25.07
N TYR A 281 -35.30 23.06 -25.94
CA TYR A 281 -35.46 24.47 -25.60
C TYR A 281 -36.35 25.14 -26.66
N ASP A 282 -37.41 25.81 -26.24
CA ASP A 282 -38.40 26.47 -27.12
C ASP A 282 -38.17 27.98 -27.29
N GLY A 283 -37.13 28.53 -26.65
CA GLY A 283 -36.81 29.96 -26.67
C GLY A 283 -37.45 30.79 -25.56
N ASN A 284 -38.35 30.23 -24.75
CA ASN A 284 -39.09 30.98 -23.73
C ASN A 284 -38.53 30.80 -22.32
N ALA A 285 -37.61 29.87 -22.11
CA ALA A 285 -36.98 29.64 -20.81
C ALA A 285 -35.72 30.50 -20.61
N ASP A 286 -35.45 30.82 -19.35
CA ASP A 286 -34.22 31.49 -18.91
C ASP A 286 -33.38 30.44 -18.17
N ILE A 287 -32.43 29.83 -18.87
CA ILE A 287 -31.62 28.76 -18.29
C ILE A 287 -30.43 29.39 -17.58
N ALA A 288 -30.09 28.92 -16.38
CA ALA A 288 -28.87 29.36 -15.71
C ALA A 288 -27.95 28.20 -15.37
N PHE A 289 -26.67 28.38 -15.64
CA PHE A 289 -25.59 27.42 -15.40
C PHE A 289 -24.58 28.02 -14.45
N GLY A 290 -24.00 27.23 -13.54
CA GLY A 290 -22.92 27.73 -12.69
C GLY A 290 -22.63 26.87 -11.47
N LEU A 291 -22.48 27.54 -10.34
CA LEU A 291 -22.08 26.98 -9.07
C LEU A 291 -23.00 27.42 -7.94
N ALA A 292 -23.16 26.55 -6.94
CA ALA A 292 -23.83 26.91 -5.70
C ALA A 292 -23.25 26.20 -4.48
N ARG A 293 -23.53 26.76 -3.30
CA ARG A 293 -23.39 26.07 -2.03
C ARG A 293 -24.53 25.05 -1.84
N GLY A 294 -24.29 24.01 -1.03
CA GLY A 294 -25.27 22.93 -0.81
C GLY A 294 -26.60 23.40 -0.20
N ASP A 295 -26.59 24.53 0.52
CA ASP A 295 -27.71 25.16 1.20
C ASP A 295 -28.43 26.24 0.37
N VAL A 296 -28.14 26.36 -0.93
CA VAL A 296 -28.76 27.35 -1.81
C VAL A 296 -30.29 27.21 -1.85
N CYS A 297 -31.00 28.33 -1.98
CA CYS A 297 -32.44 28.32 -2.25
C CYS A 297 -32.71 27.69 -3.62
N ARG A 298 -33.51 26.61 -3.65
CA ARG A 298 -33.77 25.83 -4.87
C ARG A 298 -35.02 26.25 -5.65
N GLU A 299 -35.75 27.25 -5.16
CA GLU A 299 -37.01 27.73 -5.73
C GLU A 299 -36.87 29.04 -6.51
N VAL A 300 -35.65 29.51 -6.72
CA VAL A 300 -35.33 30.72 -7.47
C VAL A 300 -34.31 30.43 -8.56
N ILE A 301 -34.17 31.34 -9.53
CA ILE A 301 -33.12 31.26 -10.54
C ILE A 301 -31.74 31.26 -9.86
N LEU A 302 -30.82 30.45 -10.39
CA LEU A 302 -29.45 30.40 -9.92
C LEU A 302 -28.80 31.80 -10.07
N GLY A 303 -27.95 32.18 -9.12
CA GLY A 303 -27.32 33.50 -9.07
C GLY A 303 -28.14 34.56 -8.32
N LYS A 304 -29.44 34.32 -8.08
CA LYS A 304 -30.28 35.25 -7.31
C LYS A 304 -29.88 35.33 -5.84
N CYS A 305 -29.41 34.22 -5.27
CA CYS A 305 -28.95 34.14 -3.89
C CYS A 305 -27.44 34.31 -3.79
N GLY A 306 -26.96 34.77 -2.63
CA GLY A 306 -25.52 34.96 -2.37
C GLY A 306 -24.68 33.69 -2.35
N GLY A 307 -25.30 32.52 -2.16
CA GLY A 307 -24.62 31.24 -2.21
C GLY A 307 -24.45 30.67 -3.63
N SER A 308 -24.73 31.45 -4.69
CA SER A 308 -24.71 30.97 -6.07
C SER A 308 -24.12 31.99 -7.05
N TRP A 309 -23.45 31.47 -8.07
CA TRP A 309 -22.83 32.22 -9.17
C TRP A 309 -23.21 31.55 -10.47
N SER A 310 -23.69 32.31 -11.45
CA SER A 310 -24.18 31.71 -12.70
C SER A 310 -24.09 32.63 -13.90
N MET A 311 -24.11 32.01 -15.07
CA MET A 311 -24.52 32.64 -16.31
C MET A 311 -25.97 32.25 -16.60
N TYR A 312 -26.85 33.24 -16.69
CA TYR A 312 -28.19 33.10 -17.23
C TYR A 312 -28.14 33.36 -18.75
N ILE A 313 -28.81 32.54 -19.54
CA ILE A 313 -28.80 32.60 -21.00
C ILE A 313 -30.19 32.31 -21.59
N ASP A 314 -30.56 33.14 -22.58
CA ASP A 314 -31.79 33.01 -23.38
C ASP A 314 -31.43 32.68 -24.85
N SER A 315 -32.37 32.85 -25.78
CA SER A 315 -32.17 32.57 -27.22
C SER A 315 -31.34 33.62 -27.97
N GLU A 316 -31.10 34.78 -27.38
CA GLU A 316 -30.42 35.92 -28.00
C GLU A 316 -29.09 36.29 -27.32
N ARG A 317 -28.96 36.04 -26.01
CA ARG A 317 -27.93 36.68 -25.17
C ARG A 317 -27.76 35.98 -23.81
N SER A 318 -26.65 36.31 -23.16
CA SER A 318 -26.30 35.83 -21.83
C SER A 318 -25.92 36.98 -20.89
N TRP A 319 -26.07 36.74 -19.58
CA TRP A 319 -25.59 37.61 -18.51
C TRP A 319 -25.03 36.80 -17.37
N LEU A 320 -24.07 37.37 -16.66
CA LEU A 320 -23.60 36.85 -15.39
C LEU A 320 -24.52 37.35 -14.27
N MET A 321 -24.75 36.50 -13.26
CA MET A 321 -25.62 36.80 -12.13
C MET A 321 -25.00 36.31 -10.82
N HIS A 322 -25.04 37.19 -9.80
CA HIS A 322 -24.69 36.88 -8.42
C HIS A 322 -25.41 37.86 -7.47
N HIS A 323 -25.92 37.39 -6.33
CA HIS A 323 -26.74 38.19 -5.41
C HIS A 323 -27.93 38.91 -6.07
N GLY A 324 -28.46 38.35 -7.17
CA GLY A 324 -29.57 38.96 -7.92
C GLY A 324 -29.17 40.15 -8.79
N GLU A 325 -27.90 40.54 -8.82
CA GLU A 325 -27.38 41.54 -9.74
C GLU A 325 -26.98 40.90 -11.06
N HIS A 326 -27.34 41.53 -12.17
CA HIS A 326 -26.97 41.12 -13.53
C HIS A 326 -25.82 41.99 -14.04
N PHE A 327 -24.82 41.38 -14.66
CA PHE A 327 -23.67 42.09 -15.22
C PHE A 327 -23.10 41.37 -16.45
N ASN A 328 -22.21 42.05 -17.18
CA ASN A 328 -21.50 41.53 -18.36
C ASN A 328 -22.42 40.84 -19.38
N ARG A 329 -23.30 41.63 -20.00
CA ARG A 329 -24.17 41.14 -21.07
C ARG A 329 -23.35 40.78 -22.31
N THR A 330 -23.53 39.57 -22.82
CA THR A 330 -22.89 39.09 -24.05
C THR A 330 -23.94 38.69 -25.08
N ALA A 331 -23.70 39.00 -26.36
CA ALA A 331 -24.57 38.58 -27.45
C ALA A 331 -24.28 37.13 -27.83
N GLY A 332 -25.32 36.39 -28.25
CA GLY A 332 -25.22 34.96 -28.52
C GLY A 332 -25.93 34.16 -27.44
N GLY A 333 -27.11 33.67 -27.78
CA GLY A 333 -27.92 32.79 -26.94
C GLY A 333 -27.73 31.33 -27.30
N VAL A 334 -28.70 30.51 -26.89
CA VAL A 334 -28.68 29.06 -27.10
C VAL A 334 -29.89 28.53 -27.85
N ARG A 335 -29.72 27.36 -28.46
CA ARG A 335 -30.74 26.56 -29.14
C ARG A 335 -30.63 25.09 -28.75
N ALA A 336 -31.68 24.32 -29.06
CA ALA A 336 -31.61 22.87 -28.96
C ALA A 336 -30.46 22.33 -29.84
N GLY A 337 -29.63 21.47 -29.25
CA GLY A 337 -28.41 20.93 -29.84
C GLY A 337 -27.12 21.61 -29.35
N ASP A 338 -27.20 22.84 -28.83
CA ASP A 338 -26.02 23.57 -28.37
C ASP A 338 -25.44 22.97 -27.07
N VAL A 339 -24.15 23.21 -26.87
CA VAL A 339 -23.40 22.78 -25.69
C VAL A 339 -22.89 23.99 -24.92
N VAL A 340 -23.19 24.02 -23.63
CA VAL A 340 -22.70 25.01 -22.68
C VAL A 340 -21.63 24.37 -21.81
N GLY A 341 -20.39 24.87 -21.92
CA GLY A 341 -19.26 24.44 -21.11
C GLY A 341 -19.08 25.34 -19.89
N VAL A 342 -18.74 24.74 -18.74
CA VAL A 342 -18.44 25.46 -17.50
C VAL A 342 -17.05 25.05 -17.01
N LEU A 343 -16.15 26.02 -16.88
CA LEU A 343 -14.80 25.83 -16.37
C LEU A 343 -14.65 26.53 -15.03
N LEU A 344 -14.48 25.75 -13.98
CA LEU A 344 -14.15 26.21 -12.64
C LEU A 344 -12.65 26.07 -12.41
N ASN A 345 -11.95 27.17 -12.16
CA ASN A 345 -10.57 27.15 -11.68
C ASN A 345 -10.52 27.69 -10.24
N LEU A 346 -10.39 26.80 -9.26
CA LEU A 346 -10.32 27.20 -7.84
C LEU A 346 -8.93 27.68 -7.42
N THR A 347 -7.91 27.45 -8.25
CA THR A 347 -6.57 27.99 -8.05
C THR A 347 -6.52 29.46 -8.44
N GLU A 348 -7.02 29.79 -9.64
CA GLU A 348 -7.11 31.17 -10.16
C GLU A 348 -8.36 31.91 -9.68
N ARG A 349 -9.28 31.21 -9.01
CA ARG A 349 -10.55 31.75 -8.50
C ARG A 349 -11.43 32.32 -9.62
N THR A 350 -11.61 31.57 -10.70
CA THR A 350 -12.45 31.97 -11.84
C THR A 350 -13.50 30.91 -12.17
N LEU A 351 -14.66 31.38 -12.64
CA LEU A 351 -15.73 30.57 -13.22
C LEU A 351 -16.04 31.10 -14.61
N ASN A 352 -15.75 30.30 -15.64
CA ASN A 352 -15.87 30.69 -17.04
C ASN A 352 -16.95 29.88 -17.73
N PHE A 353 -17.69 30.53 -18.63
CA PHE A 353 -18.79 29.93 -19.37
C PHE A 353 -18.53 29.99 -20.86
N TYR A 354 -18.81 28.88 -21.56
CA TYR A 354 -18.57 28.74 -22.98
C TYR A 354 -19.84 28.27 -23.68
N VAL A 355 -20.11 28.79 -24.87
CA VAL A 355 -21.20 28.31 -25.75
C VAL A 355 -20.57 27.98 -27.09
N GLY A 356 -20.68 26.72 -27.53
CA GLY A 356 -20.05 26.28 -28.79
C GLY A 356 -18.52 26.40 -28.82
N GLY A 357 -17.87 26.55 -27.66
CA GLY A 357 -16.42 26.76 -27.52
C GLY A 357 -16.01 28.23 -27.31
N ASP A 358 -16.89 29.18 -27.60
CA ASP A 358 -16.62 30.61 -27.43
C ASP A 358 -16.91 31.08 -26.00
N LEU A 359 -16.01 31.87 -25.41
CA LEU A 359 -16.16 32.42 -24.07
C LEU A 359 -17.32 33.43 -24.03
N GLN A 360 -18.30 33.17 -23.18
CA GLN A 360 -19.45 34.05 -22.94
C GLN A 360 -19.22 35.02 -21.77
N GLY A 361 -18.48 34.58 -20.75
CA GLY A 361 -18.15 35.43 -19.61
C GLY A 361 -17.40 34.72 -18.50
N THR A 362 -16.82 35.53 -17.61
CA THR A 362 -16.01 35.09 -16.47
C THR A 362 -16.50 35.76 -15.19
N ILE A 363 -16.72 34.96 -14.15
CA ILE A 363 -17.00 35.43 -12.78
C ILE A 363 -15.75 35.23 -11.94
N SER A 364 -15.36 36.28 -11.19
CA SER A 364 -14.33 36.19 -10.15
C SER A 364 -14.92 35.56 -8.89
N LEU A 365 -14.22 34.56 -8.36
CA LEU A 365 -14.53 33.87 -7.10
C LEU A 365 -13.54 34.28 -6.00
N ALA A 366 -12.96 35.48 -6.11
CA ALA A 366 -12.08 36.03 -5.09
C ALA A 366 -12.79 36.07 -3.72
N GLY A 367 -12.13 35.55 -2.67
CA GLY A 367 -12.70 35.47 -1.33
C GLY A 367 -13.73 34.36 -1.10
N VAL A 368 -14.13 33.61 -2.13
CA VAL A 368 -15.05 32.47 -1.98
C VAL A 368 -14.31 31.28 -1.37
N THR A 369 -14.84 30.75 -0.27
CA THR A 369 -14.28 29.60 0.45
C THR A 369 -15.32 28.51 0.67
N GLY A 370 -14.84 27.30 0.98
CA GLY A 370 -15.68 26.13 1.19
C GLY A 370 -15.99 25.37 -0.09
N VAL A 371 -16.88 24.40 0.05
CA VAL A 371 -17.27 23.47 -1.03
C VAL A 371 -18.33 24.12 -1.92
N LEU A 372 -18.14 23.99 -3.24
CA LEU A 372 -19.07 24.44 -4.28
C LEU A 372 -19.52 23.25 -5.12
N HIS A 373 -20.78 23.24 -5.51
CA HIS A 373 -21.36 22.20 -6.35
C HIS A 373 -21.65 22.78 -7.73
N PRO A 374 -21.41 22.02 -8.83
CA PRO A 374 -22.03 22.30 -10.12
C PRO A 374 -23.54 22.54 -9.92
N ALA A 375 -24.09 23.55 -10.56
CA ALA A 375 -25.49 23.91 -10.35
C ALA A 375 -26.11 24.39 -11.65
N ILE A 376 -27.40 24.11 -11.79
CA ILE A 376 -28.23 24.64 -12.87
C ILE A 376 -29.58 25.08 -12.32
N SER A 377 -30.22 26.04 -12.98
CA SER A 377 -31.65 26.29 -12.78
C SER A 377 -32.41 26.28 -14.10
N LEU A 378 -33.57 25.63 -14.08
CA LEU A 378 -34.41 25.38 -15.24
C LEU A 378 -35.85 25.83 -14.98
N ASN A 379 -36.53 26.23 -16.05
CA ASN A 379 -37.98 26.45 -16.12
C ASN A 379 -38.48 26.17 -17.55
N ARG A 380 -39.79 26.23 -17.75
CA ARG A 380 -40.50 26.28 -19.05
C ARG A 380 -40.05 25.19 -20.05
N SER A 381 -40.26 23.93 -19.68
CA SER A 381 -40.14 22.76 -20.55
C SER A 381 -38.75 22.48 -21.13
N VAL A 382 -37.69 22.92 -20.44
CA VAL A 382 -36.30 22.66 -20.82
C VAL A 382 -35.89 21.24 -20.47
N VAL A 383 -35.13 20.61 -21.36
CA VAL A 383 -34.43 19.33 -21.11
C VAL A 383 -32.95 19.48 -21.43
N LEU A 384 -32.10 19.08 -20.49
CA LEU A 384 -30.65 19.10 -20.64
C LEU A 384 -30.05 17.73 -20.34
N THR A 385 -28.90 17.46 -20.93
CA THR A 385 -28.03 16.35 -20.54
C THR A 385 -26.69 16.89 -20.05
N SER A 386 -26.28 16.55 -18.83
CA SER A 386 -24.98 16.88 -18.25
C SER A 386 -23.92 15.86 -18.67
N ARG A 387 -22.69 16.36 -18.89
CA ARG A 387 -21.50 15.58 -19.15
C ARG A 387 -20.40 16.05 -18.21
N SER A 388 -20.07 15.22 -17.22
CA SER A 388 -19.02 15.44 -16.23
C SER A 388 -17.84 14.50 -16.48
N GLY A 389 -16.80 14.57 -15.64
CA GLY A 389 -15.58 13.75 -15.82
C GLY A 389 -14.77 14.16 -17.05
N LEU A 390 -14.82 15.43 -17.44
CA LEU A 390 -14.14 15.95 -18.62
C LEU A 390 -12.86 16.69 -18.23
N HIS A 391 -11.82 16.51 -19.02
CA HIS A 391 -10.68 17.44 -18.99
C HIS A 391 -11.08 18.75 -19.67
N PRO A 392 -10.63 19.91 -19.15
CA PRO A 392 -10.82 21.18 -19.82
C PRO A 392 -10.26 21.16 -21.26
N PRO A 393 -11.02 21.58 -22.28
CA PRO A 393 -10.50 21.76 -23.62
C PRO A 393 -9.33 22.77 -23.61
N LYS A 394 -8.27 22.49 -24.39
CA LYS A 394 -7.06 23.35 -24.44
C LYS A 394 -7.38 24.81 -24.77
N GLN A 395 -8.39 25.03 -25.61
CA GLN A 395 -8.84 26.37 -26.03
C GLN A 395 -9.43 27.17 -24.85
N CYS A 396 -10.18 26.52 -23.96
CA CYS A 396 -10.74 27.14 -22.76
C CYS A 396 -9.67 27.52 -21.73
N LEU A 397 -8.55 26.78 -21.67
CA LEU A 397 -7.44 27.11 -20.78
C LEU A 397 -6.63 28.31 -21.28
N ALA A 398 -6.51 28.48 -22.61
CA ALA A 398 -5.80 29.62 -23.20
C ALA A 398 -6.57 30.94 -23.06
N ALA A 399 -7.90 30.90 -23.19
CA ALA A 399 -8.77 32.08 -23.09
C ALA A 399 -8.85 32.67 -21.66
N ALA A 400 -8.47 31.91 -20.63
CA ALA A 400 -8.49 32.36 -19.23
C ALA A 400 -7.28 33.25 -18.85
N VAL A 401 -6.25 33.32 -19.70
CA VAL A 401 -4.96 33.98 -19.39
C VAL A 401 -4.89 35.43 -19.89
N ASP A 402 -5.85 35.90 -20.69
CA ASP A 402 -5.88 37.29 -21.19
C ASP A 402 -6.90 38.13 -20.41
N PRO A 403 -6.50 38.82 -19.31
CA PRO A 403 -7.22 40.00 -18.89
C PRO A 403 -6.92 41.09 -19.93
N VAL A 404 -7.97 41.60 -20.56
CA VAL A 404 -7.90 42.83 -21.37
C VAL A 404 -7.12 43.89 -20.60
N THR A 405 -6.11 44.46 -21.27
CA THR A 405 -5.22 45.52 -20.80
C THR A 405 -5.95 46.84 -20.58
#